data_AF-A0A6R5Z5J9-F1
#
_entry.id   AF-A0A6R5Z5J9-F1
#
_cell.length_a   1.000
_cell.length_b   1.000
_cell.length_c   1.000
_cell.angle_alpha   90.00
_cell.angle_beta   90.00
_cell.angle_gamma   90.00
#
_symmetry.space_group_name_H-M   'P 1'
#
loop_
_entity.id
_entity.type
_entity.pdbx_description
1 polymer ?
#
loop_
_entity_poly.entity_id
_entity_poly.type
_entity_poly.pdbx_seq_one_letter_code
_entity_poly.pdbx_strand_id
1 'polypeptide(L)' 'MPDYKVYYFNVKALGEPLRFLLSYGNLPFDDVRITREEWPALKPTQAPAPGRTEKKSR' A
#
# COMPACT_ATOMS: atom_id res chain seq x y z
N MET A 1 5.76 -21.76 7.02
CA MET A 1 4.50 -21.00 7.23
C MET A 1 4.51 -19.84 6.25
N PRO A 2 3.36 -19.34 5.78
CA PRO A 2 3.35 -18.17 4.89
C PRO A 2 3.84 -16.91 5.63
N ASP A 3 4.77 -16.20 5.02
CA ASP A 3 5.26 -14.90 5.50
C ASP A 3 4.37 -13.78 4.93
N TYR A 4 3.66 -13.07 5.79
CA TYR A 4 2.79 -11.97 5.39
C TYR A 4 3.49 -10.62 5.54
N LYS A 5 3.35 -9.75 4.54
CA LYS A 5 3.76 -8.35 4.61
C LYS A 5 2.58 -7.44 4.29
N VAL A 6 2.28 -6.53 5.20
CA VAL A 6 1.20 -5.55 5.05
C VAL A 6 1.82 -4.22 4.67
N TYR A 7 1.68 -3.84 3.40
CA TYR A 7 2.08 -2.52 2.90
C TYR A 7 0.88 -1.58 2.96
N TYR A 8 0.98 -0.53 3.77
CA TYR A 8 -0.07 0.49 3.83
C TYR A 8 0.49 1.85 4.21
N PHE A 9 -0.26 2.91 3.92
CA PHE A 9 0.11 4.24 4.36
C PHE A 9 0.18 4.33 5.90
N ASN A 10 0.92 5.31 6.42
CA ASN A 10 0.95 5.60 7.86
C ASN A 10 -0.35 6.26 8.38
N VAL A 11 -1.49 5.61 8.09
CA VAL A 11 -2.84 5.92 8.57
C VAL A 11 -3.58 4.61 8.86
N LYS A 12 -4.61 4.67 9.71
CA LYS A 12 -5.39 3.48 10.10
C LYS A 12 -6.24 2.95 8.95
N ALA A 13 -7.17 3.76 8.44
CA ALA A 13 -8.05 3.49 7.29
C ALA A 13 -8.30 2.00 6.99
N LEU A 14 -8.05 1.53 5.76
CA LEU A 14 -8.31 0.13 5.38
C LEU A 14 -7.21 -0.84 5.83
N GLY A 15 -6.06 -0.32 6.30
CA GLY A 15 -4.97 -1.16 6.81
C GLY A 15 -5.26 -1.73 8.20
N GLU A 16 -5.98 -0.99 9.04
CA GLU A 16 -6.24 -1.37 10.44
C GLU A 16 -7.09 -2.64 10.58
N PRO A 17 -8.22 -2.82 9.85
CA PRO A 17 -8.99 -4.06 9.93
C PRO A 17 -8.18 -5.29 9.51
N LEU A 18 -7.29 -5.15 8.51
CA LEU A 18 -6.42 -6.23 8.07
C LEU A 18 -5.40 -6.62 9.16
N ARG A 19 -4.74 -5.64 9.77
CA ARG A 19 -3.84 -5.87 10.92
C ARG A 19 -4.56 -6.54 12.08
N PHE A 20 -5.79 -6.13 12.36
CA PHE A 20 -6.60 -6.72 13.43
C PHE A 20 -6.89 -8.20 13.18
N LEU A 21 -7.28 -8.57 11.96
CA LEU A 21 -7.54 -9.97 11.60
C LEU A 21 -6.29 -10.85 11.70
N LEU A 22 -5.14 -10.35 11.22
CA LEU A 22 -3.87 -11.07 11.30
C LEU A 22 -3.43 -11.30 12.76
N SER A 23 -3.53 -10.26 13.59
CA SER A 23 -3.25 -10.35 15.03
C SER A 23 -4.24 -11.27 15.76
N TYR A 24 -5.53 -11.21 15.42
CA TYR A 24 -6.57 -12.08 16.01
C TYR A 24 -6.31 -13.56 15.71
N GLY A 25 -5.85 -13.88 14.50
CA GLY A 25 -5.41 -15.22 14.11
C GLY A 25 -4.02 -15.62 14.63
N ASN A 26 -3.35 -14.75 15.39
CA ASN A 26 -1.99 -14.94 15.90
C ASN A 26 -0.97 -15.28 14.78
N LEU A 27 -1.20 -14.71 13.59
CA LEU A 27 -0.34 -14.89 12.41
C LEU A 27 0.78 -13.84 12.44
N PRO A 28 2.06 -14.25 12.32
CA PRO A 28 3.15 -13.28 12.20
C PRO A 28 3.06 -12.54 10.87
N PHE A 29 3.24 -11.22 10.90
CA PHE A 29 3.29 -10.38 9.70
C PHE A 29 4.16 -9.15 9.91
N ASP A 30 4.76 -8.65 8.83
CA ASP A 30 5.51 -7.39 8.81
C ASP A 30 4.56 -6.22 8.49
N ASP A 31 4.42 -5.25 9.39
CA ASP A 31 3.69 -3.98 9.13
C ASP A 31 4.61 -2.95 8.49
N VAL A 32 4.60 -2.88 7.15
CA VAL A 32 5.40 -1.93 6.38
C VAL A 32 4.60 -0.66 6.12
N ARG A 33 4.94 0.39 6.85
CA ARG A 33 4.29 1.71 6.71
C ARG A 33 5.05 2.57 5.72
N ILE A 34 4.33 3.04 4.71
CA ILE A 34 4.90 3.86 3.65
C ILE A 34 4.36 5.29 3.72
N THR A 35 5.22 6.22 3.38
CA THR A 35 4.89 7.63 3.20
C THR A 35 4.34 7.88 1.79
N ARG A 36 3.77 9.06 1.55
CA ARG A 36 3.26 9.41 0.20
C ARG A 36 4.39 9.62 -0.79
N GLU A 37 5.56 10.00 -0.29
CA GLU A 37 6.79 10.26 -1.02
C GLU A 37 7.44 8.95 -1.51
N GLU A 38 7.34 7.88 -0.72
CA GLU A 38 7.83 6.54 -1.08
C GLU A 38 6.89 5.80 -2.04
N TRP A 39 5.60 6.15 -2.05
CA TRP A 39 4.60 5.47 -2.85
C TRP A 39 4.88 5.44 -4.36
N PRO A 40 5.33 6.53 -5.02
CA PRO A 40 5.73 6.52 -6.42
C PRO A 40 6.83 5.50 -6.76
N ALA A 41 7.77 5.26 -5.85
CA ALA A 41 8.89 4.32 -6.06
C ALA A 41 8.46 2.86 -5.95
N LEU A 42 7.43 2.58 -5.15
CA LEU A 42 6.87 1.24 -4.95
C LEU A 42 5.90 0.82 -6.04
N LYS A 43 5.29 1.79 -6.72
CA LYS A 43 4.40 1.51 -7.84
C LYS A 43 5.27 1.05 -9.02
N PRO A 44 5.08 -0.16 -9.57
CA PRO A 44 5.73 -0.51 -10.82
C PRO A 44 5.36 0.57 -11.82
N THR A 45 6.35 1.24 -12.40
CA THR A 45 6.15 2.22 -13.47
C THR A 45 5.41 1.51 -14.58
N GLN A 46 4.07 1.59 -14.57
CA GLN A 46 3.29 1.29 -15.73
C GLN A 46 3.76 2.32 -16.75
N ALA A 47 4.46 1.83 -17.78
CA ALA A 47 4.58 2.53 -19.04
C ALA A 47 3.22 3.19 -19.34
N PRO A 48 3.20 4.47 -19.76
CA PRO A 48 1.96 5.20 -19.88
C PRO A 48 0.98 4.38 -20.72
N ALA A 49 -0.11 3.95 -20.08
CA ALA A 49 -1.23 3.40 -20.83
C ALA A 49 -1.62 4.47 -21.86
N PRO A 50 -1.69 4.14 -23.16
CA PRO A 50 -1.98 5.12 -24.19
C PRO A 50 -3.37 5.70 -23.90
N GLY A 51 -3.42 6.96 -23.44
CA GLY A 51 -4.69 7.69 -23.31
C GLY A 51 -4.96 8.44 -22.00
N ARG A 52 -4.10 8.43 -20.97
CA ARG A 52 -4.32 9.30 -19.80
C ARG A 52 -3.72 10.69 -20.04
N THR A 53 -4.42 11.51 -20.83
CA THR A 53 -4.08 12.94 -21.01
C THR A 53 -4.14 13.67 -19.67
N GLU A 54 -3.03 14.28 -19.31
CA GLU A 54 -2.84 15.15 -18.16
C GLU A 54 -3.71 16.40 -18.31
N LYS A 55 -4.85 16.47 -17.61
CA LYS A 55 -5.54 17.73 -17.40
C LYS A 55 -4.80 18.49 -16.30
N LYS A 56 -3.78 19.24 -16.71
CA LYS A 56 -3.21 20.35 -15.96
C LYS A 56 -4.22 21.49 -16.01
N SER A 57 -5.10 21.60 -15.00
CA SER A 57 -5.95 22.80 -14.86
C SER A 57 -5.14 23.88 -14.15
N ARG A 58 -5.10 25.05 -14.78
CA ARG A 58 -4.68 26.33 -14.23
C ARG A 58 -5.44 26.67 -12.95
#